data_AF-A0A9P1C8D2-F1
#
_entry.id   AF-A0A9P1C8D2-F1
#
_cell.length_a   1.000
_cell.length_b   1.000
_cell.length_c   1.000
_cell.angle_alpha   90.00
_cell.angle_beta   90.00
_cell.angle_gamma   90.00
#
_symmetry.space_group_name_H-M   'P 1'
#
loop_
_entity.id
_entity.type
_entity.pdbx_description
1 polymer ?
#
loop_
_entity_poly.entity_id
_entity_poly.type
_entity_poly.pdbx_seq_one_letter_code
_entity_poly.pdbx_strand_id
1 'polypeptide(L)'
;MPLGSCASQTRGPLRACALLVTVLVSNCLSRPVFHRVEVRKVDPLRCFFSGEEKRRAKEAEIEAKKAAAEEKEKEKQRQKRQKEQEEARRQKQKHEEEEEKRKLKELASIEAEAVKRAAQAARRPLNSFEERRVRRQARSEYSGGVHLGQQDDWSKPLKPEVKDQLDDAVRFFSQTMFTPAALIGSAALGLLFLQPAKFAFCNPRDQPYSIFQFLYRVYVILAASTICLELTTVLETSNAHVQLLELGRHGRLALEPTAMDLIMANMEFEYLVCSLSFFGGLVCFISATLCRVIVAFGYDHSGRFFPQEPELCLAVSGMMLSSLLSWLHLVNVRVTEFRNFGSMICRFFILLLARFRNGEVGIIGYAAVISSLASVAGVGKILLNEYLQIREGSKAGEDGP
;
A
#
# COMPACT_ATOMS: atom_id res chain seq x y z
N MET A 1 -55.24 -34.72 31.10
CA MET A 1 -54.24 -34.95 32.18
C MET A 1 -52.90 -35.32 31.56
N PRO A 2 -51.77 -34.89 32.15
CA PRO A 2 -50.47 -34.70 31.50
C PRO A 2 -49.39 -35.70 31.97
N LEU A 3 -48.14 -35.44 31.52
CA LEU A 3 -46.82 -36.06 31.82
C LEU A 3 -46.33 -37.01 30.71
N GLY A 4 -45.11 -36.93 30.16
CA GLY A 4 -43.91 -36.12 30.44
C GLY A 4 -43.06 -36.02 29.16
N SER A 5 -42.36 -34.90 28.90
CA SER A 5 -41.02 -34.57 29.40
C SER A 5 -39.93 -35.57 28.99
N CYS A 6 -39.23 -35.27 27.90
CA CYS A 6 -37.83 -35.67 27.75
C CYS A 6 -37.10 -34.61 26.91
N ALA A 7 -36.28 -33.83 27.60
CA ALA A 7 -35.39 -32.83 27.04
C ALA A 7 -34.09 -33.51 26.58
N SER A 8 -33.73 -33.35 25.30
CA SER A 8 -32.38 -33.63 24.82
C SER A 8 -31.75 -32.36 24.27
N GLN A 9 -30.98 -31.77 25.16
CA GLN A 9 -30.07 -30.64 25.09
C GLN A 9 -28.96 -30.84 24.03
N THR A 10 -29.08 -30.22 22.85
CA THR A 10 -27.96 -30.08 21.90
C THR A 10 -27.34 -28.68 22.04
N ARG A 11 -26.26 -28.64 22.83
CA ARG A 11 -25.41 -27.47 23.00
C ARG A 11 -24.61 -27.19 21.72
N GLY A 12 -25.11 -26.24 20.92
CA GLY A 12 -24.37 -25.11 20.34
C GLY A 12 -23.10 -25.34 19.50
N PRO A 13 -23.07 -24.93 18.21
CA PRO A 13 -21.85 -24.68 17.44
C PRO A 13 -21.12 -23.37 17.81
N LEU A 14 -21.34 -22.84 19.02
CA LEU A 14 -20.82 -21.55 19.50
C LEU A 14 -19.44 -21.64 20.20
N ARG A 15 -18.76 -22.80 20.16
CA ARG A 15 -17.41 -23.00 20.72
C ARG A 15 -16.30 -23.14 19.67
N ALA A 16 -16.63 -23.23 18.38
CA ALA A 16 -15.63 -23.33 17.31
C ALA A 16 -15.09 -21.96 16.84
N CYS A 17 -15.82 -20.85 17.05
CA CYS A 17 -15.36 -19.51 16.68
C CYS A 17 -14.47 -18.83 17.73
N ALA A 18 -14.35 -19.38 18.95
CA ALA A 18 -13.58 -18.77 20.04
C ALA A 18 -12.09 -19.17 20.07
N LEU A 19 -11.66 -20.12 19.24
CA LEU A 19 -10.29 -20.65 19.21
C LEU A 19 -9.41 -20.07 18.07
N LEU A 20 -10.00 -19.35 17.12
CA LEU A 20 -9.28 -18.73 15.99
C LEU A 20 -8.75 -17.31 16.29
N VAL A 21 -9.19 -16.70 17.40
CA VAL A 21 -8.76 -15.34 17.81
C VAL A 21 -7.57 -15.36 18.77
N THR A 22 -7.28 -16.50 19.42
CA THR A 22 -6.21 -16.60 20.44
C THR A 22 -4.82 -16.90 19.85
N VAL A 23 -4.74 -17.36 18.60
CA VAL A 23 -3.47 -17.77 17.96
C VAL A 23 -2.75 -16.60 17.26
N LEU A 24 -3.43 -15.49 16.99
CA LEU A 24 -2.83 -14.33 16.29
C LEU A 24 -2.22 -13.26 17.22
N VAL A 25 -2.32 -13.42 18.55
CA VAL A 25 -1.76 -12.45 19.53
C VAL A 25 -0.47 -12.96 20.20
N SER A 26 0.01 -14.17 19.88
CA SER A 26 1.15 -14.80 20.56
C SER A 26 2.41 -14.96 19.69
N ASN A 27 2.79 -13.92 18.93
CA ASN A 27 4.11 -13.88 18.25
C ASN A 27 4.77 -12.50 18.35
N CYS A 28 4.65 -11.88 19.51
CA CYS A 28 5.58 -10.85 19.97
C CYS A 28 6.52 -11.47 21.02
N LEU A 29 7.78 -11.05 20.97
CA LEU A 29 8.87 -11.31 21.93
C LEU A 29 9.81 -12.46 21.56
N SER A 30 10.97 -12.10 21.00
CA SER A 30 12.27 -12.63 21.41
C SER A 30 13.41 -11.74 20.87
N ARG A 31 13.92 -10.86 21.75
CA ARG A 31 15.27 -10.27 21.65
C ARG A 31 16.23 -11.20 22.41
N PRO A 32 17.46 -11.44 21.91
CA PRO A 32 18.56 -11.81 22.77
C PRO A 32 19.45 -10.60 23.08
N VAL A 33 19.55 -10.33 24.37
CA VAL A 33 20.59 -9.52 25.02
C VAL A 33 21.86 -10.37 25.11
N PHE A 34 23.00 -9.86 24.65
CA PHE A 34 24.30 -10.49 24.95
C PHE A 34 25.16 -9.59 25.84
N HIS A 35 25.63 -10.23 26.91
CA HIS A 35 26.40 -9.68 28.00
C HIS A 35 27.84 -9.33 27.61
N ARG A 36 28.30 -8.22 28.18
CA ARG A 36 29.67 -7.71 28.26
C ARG A 36 30.50 -8.61 29.20
N VAL A 37 31.65 -9.10 28.74
CA VAL A 37 32.65 -9.80 29.58
C VAL A 37 33.90 -8.92 29.67
N GLU A 38 34.15 -8.40 30.87
CA GLU A 38 35.43 -7.77 31.25
C GLU A 38 36.37 -8.85 31.80
N VAL A 39 37.62 -8.89 31.31
CA VAL A 39 38.69 -9.69 31.91
C VAL A 39 39.86 -8.77 32.24
N ARG A 40 40.08 -8.56 33.54
CA ARG A 40 41.34 -8.08 34.13
C ARG A 40 42.34 -9.24 34.27
N LYS A 41 43.61 -9.00 33.93
CA LYS A 41 44.82 -9.68 34.44
C LYS A 41 45.90 -8.59 34.46
N VAL A 42 46.43 -8.10 35.59
CA VAL A 42 47.29 -8.71 36.62
C VAL A 42 48.60 -9.26 36.05
N ASP A 43 49.65 -8.43 36.16
CA ASP A 43 51.07 -8.82 36.15
C ASP A 43 51.38 -9.75 37.31
N PRO A 44 52.32 -10.70 37.15
CA PRO A 44 53.63 -10.45 37.78
C PRO A 44 54.82 -11.10 37.03
N LEU A 45 56.02 -10.57 37.21
CA LEU A 45 57.17 -11.29 37.83
C LEU A 45 58.50 -10.54 37.61
N ARG A 46 59.20 -10.29 38.72
CA ARG A 46 60.63 -9.98 38.81
C ARG A 46 61.46 -11.26 38.67
N CYS A 47 62.66 -11.17 38.10
CA CYS A 47 63.88 -11.74 38.69
C CYS A 47 65.20 -11.22 38.06
N PHE A 48 66.11 -10.84 38.97
CA PHE A 48 67.58 -10.64 38.98
C PHE A 48 68.48 -10.98 37.77
N PHE A 49 69.40 -10.05 37.43
CA PHE A 49 70.85 -10.23 37.13
C PHE A 49 71.59 -8.91 37.52
N SER A 50 72.68 -8.90 38.28
CA SER A 50 74.12 -9.18 38.05
C SER A 50 74.96 -8.01 37.48
N GLY A 51 75.59 -7.26 38.40
CA GLY A 51 76.98 -6.75 38.35
C GLY A 51 77.46 -5.86 37.20
N GLU A 52 77.45 -6.36 35.97
CA GLU A 52 77.93 -5.66 34.76
C GLU A 52 76.83 -4.86 34.05
N GLU A 53 75.57 -5.11 34.41
CA GLU A 53 74.41 -4.34 33.95
C GLU A 53 74.43 -2.89 34.44
N LYS A 54 75.13 -2.51 35.51
CA LYS A 54 75.12 -1.13 36.02
C LYS A 54 75.85 -0.10 35.15
N ARG A 55 76.75 -0.53 34.25
CA ARG A 55 77.39 0.38 33.29
C ARG A 55 76.60 0.47 31.99
N ARG A 56 76.14 -0.67 31.45
CA ARG A 56 75.21 -0.70 30.29
C ARG A 56 73.84 -0.11 30.61
N ALA A 57 73.33 -0.24 31.83
CA ALA A 57 72.09 0.40 32.28
C ALA A 57 72.24 1.91 32.42
N LYS A 58 73.42 2.45 32.73
CA LYS A 58 73.63 3.91 32.77
C LYS A 58 73.74 4.50 31.37
N GLU A 59 74.40 3.82 30.44
CA GLU A 59 74.44 4.22 29.03
C GLU A 59 73.06 4.05 28.37
N ALA A 60 72.36 2.94 28.62
CA ALA A 60 70.98 2.72 28.19
C ALA A 60 69.99 3.67 28.89
N GLU A 61 70.22 4.11 30.12
CA GLU A 61 69.37 5.12 30.79
C GLU A 61 69.57 6.51 30.19
N ILE A 62 70.78 6.86 29.75
CA ILE A 62 71.05 8.12 29.04
C ILE A 62 70.49 8.07 27.61
N GLU A 63 70.65 6.96 26.91
CA GLU A 63 70.11 6.75 25.56
C GLU A 63 68.57 6.64 25.58
N ALA A 64 67.99 5.96 26.57
CA ALA A 64 66.54 5.93 26.81
C ALA A 64 65.99 7.28 27.22
N LYS A 65 66.74 8.11 27.98
CA LYS A 65 66.32 9.49 28.28
C LYS A 65 66.36 10.39 27.04
N LYS A 66 67.32 10.20 26.14
CA LYS A 66 67.37 10.91 24.84
C LYS A 66 66.26 10.44 23.90
N ALA A 67 66.05 9.13 23.77
CA ALA A 67 64.96 8.55 22.98
C ALA A 67 63.59 8.97 23.53
N ALA A 68 63.39 8.97 24.85
CA ALA A 68 62.15 9.43 25.48
C ALA A 68 61.94 10.95 25.32
N ALA A 69 63.01 11.75 25.25
CA ALA A 69 62.90 13.18 24.95
C ALA A 69 62.52 13.43 23.49
N GLU A 70 63.14 12.71 22.55
CA GLU A 70 62.85 12.79 21.12
C GLU A 70 61.44 12.25 20.79
N GLU A 71 61.02 11.19 21.47
CA GLU A 71 59.67 10.62 21.34
C GLU A 71 58.62 11.58 21.90
N LYS A 72 58.87 12.23 23.05
CA LYS A 72 58.00 13.29 23.58
C LYS A 72 57.91 14.49 22.64
N GLU A 73 58.98 14.82 21.92
CA GLU A 73 58.98 15.90 20.93
C GLU A 73 58.18 15.52 19.68
N LYS A 74 58.37 14.29 19.16
CA LYS A 74 57.58 13.74 18.05
C LYS A 74 56.09 13.61 18.41
N GLU A 75 55.78 13.21 19.64
CA GLU A 75 54.41 13.10 20.14
C GLU A 75 53.75 14.49 20.26
N LYS A 76 54.47 15.50 20.78
CA LYS A 76 54.01 16.90 20.76
C LYS A 76 53.75 17.41 19.34
N GLN A 77 54.61 17.09 18.37
CA GLN A 77 54.38 17.47 16.97
C GLN A 77 53.18 16.73 16.36
N ARG A 78 52.97 15.45 16.66
CA ARG A 78 51.79 14.69 16.21
C ARG A 78 50.49 15.24 16.81
N GLN A 79 50.47 15.54 18.11
CA GLN A 79 49.33 16.17 18.77
C GLN A 79 49.03 17.56 18.19
N LYS A 80 50.05 18.35 17.85
CA LYS A 80 49.88 19.65 17.21
C LYS A 80 49.25 19.52 15.82
N ARG A 81 49.73 18.59 14.98
CA ARG A 81 49.15 18.32 13.65
C ARG A 81 47.72 17.79 13.72
N GLN A 82 47.40 16.93 14.70
CA GLN A 82 46.03 16.45 14.91
C GLN A 82 45.09 17.58 15.31
N LYS A 83 45.51 18.47 16.22
CA LYS A 83 44.72 19.65 16.59
C LYS A 83 44.49 20.59 15.41
N GLU A 84 45.51 20.87 14.61
CA GLU A 84 45.40 21.71 13.40
C GLU A 84 44.45 21.08 12.36
N GLN A 85 44.49 19.76 12.16
CA GLN A 85 43.56 19.06 11.26
C GLN A 85 42.12 19.04 11.78
N GLU A 86 41.93 18.85 13.09
CA GLU A 86 40.60 18.87 13.71
C GLU A 86 39.99 20.28 13.66
N GLU A 87 40.79 21.32 13.89
CA GLU A 87 40.36 22.71 13.81
C GLU A 87 40.02 23.10 12.37
N ALA A 88 40.81 22.68 11.37
CA ALA A 88 40.49 22.86 9.96
C ALA A 88 39.20 22.14 9.54
N ARG A 89 38.94 20.92 10.06
CA ARG A 89 37.67 20.21 9.84
C ARG A 89 36.49 20.93 10.47
N ARG A 90 36.63 21.41 11.71
CA ARG A 90 35.58 22.19 12.39
C ARG A 90 35.28 23.50 11.66
N GLN A 91 36.30 24.17 11.11
CA GLN A 91 36.10 25.38 10.31
C GLN A 91 35.39 25.08 8.99
N LYS A 92 35.75 23.99 8.29
CA LYS A 92 35.02 23.56 7.08
C LYS A 92 33.56 23.22 7.36
N GLN A 93 33.29 22.45 8.42
CA GLN A 93 31.91 22.11 8.81
C GLN A 93 31.09 23.36 9.17
N LYS A 94 31.66 24.31 9.90
CA LYS A 94 30.98 25.58 10.21
C LYS A 94 30.67 26.38 8.95
N HIS A 95 31.58 26.42 7.98
CA HIS A 95 31.36 27.12 6.73
C HIS A 95 30.28 26.44 5.88
N GLU A 96 30.28 25.11 5.80
CA GLU A 96 29.24 24.32 5.12
C GLU A 96 27.86 24.51 5.77
N GLU A 97 27.78 24.46 7.10
CA GLU A 97 26.53 24.72 7.84
C GLU A 97 26.02 26.16 7.65
N GLU A 98 26.91 27.16 7.61
CA GLU A 98 26.51 28.53 7.32
C GLU A 98 26.00 28.69 5.89
N GLU A 99 26.63 28.03 4.92
CA GLU A 99 26.21 28.06 3.52
C GLU A 99 24.85 27.37 3.33
N GLU A 100 24.62 26.22 3.97
CA GLU A 100 23.31 25.56 4.00
C GLU A 100 22.23 26.45 4.64
N LYS A 101 22.53 27.08 5.77
CA LYS A 101 21.59 28.01 6.41
C LYS A 101 21.24 29.21 5.52
N ARG A 102 22.21 29.71 4.72
CA ARG A 102 21.95 30.78 3.75
C ARG A 102 21.03 30.27 2.63
N LYS A 103 21.32 29.11 2.05
CA LYS A 103 20.49 28.49 1.00
C LYS A 103 19.06 28.21 1.49
N LEU A 104 18.89 27.73 2.72
CA LEU A 104 17.56 27.49 3.31
C LEU A 104 16.76 28.78 3.52
N LYS A 105 17.42 29.86 3.95
CA LYS A 105 16.77 31.17 4.08
C LYS A 105 16.35 31.74 2.73
N GLU A 106 17.20 31.60 1.73
CA GLU A 106 16.92 32.02 0.36
C GLU A 106 15.74 31.23 -0.23
N LEU A 107 15.75 29.91 -0.10
CA LEU A 107 14.66 29.04 -0.54
C LEU A 107 13.33 29.34 0.17
N ALA A 108 13.36 29.59 1.49
CA ALA A 108 12.18 30.00 2.23
C ALA A 108 11.62 31.36 1.75
N SER A 109 12.50 32.30 1.38
CA SER A 109 12.09 33.59 0.81
C SER A 109 11.41 33.44 -0.55
N ILE A 110 11.93 32.56 -1.41
CA ILE A 110 11.39 32.27 -2.74
C ILE A 110 10.05 31.54 -2.63
N GLU A 111 9.91 30.58 -1.72
CA GLU A 111 8.63 29.93 -1.43
C GLU A 111 7.56 30.91 -0.97
N ALA A 112 7.90 31.80 -0.04
CA ALA A 112 6.97 32.81 0.46
C ALA A 112 6.54 33.78 -0.65
N GLU A 113 7.47 34.18 -1.51
CA GLU A 113 7.17 35.06 -2.65
C GLU A 113 6.30 34.36 -3.70
N ALA A 114 6.59 33.09 -4.02
CA ALA A 114 5.78 32.29 -4.94
C ALA A 114 4.35 32.11 -4.43
N VAL A 115 4.17 31.81 -3.15
CA VAL A 115 2.85 31.72 -2.50
C VAL A 115 2.10 33.05 -2.58
N LYS A 116 2.79 34.17 -2.31
CA LYS A 116 2.20 35.51 -2.41
C LYS A 116 1.75 35.84 -3.84
N ARG A 117 2.59 35.55 -4.85
CA ARG A 117 2.26 35.75 -6.27
C ARG A 117 1.07 34.90 -6.69
N ALA A 118 1.02 33.63 -6.29
CA ALA A 118 -0.08 32.73 -6.59
C ALA A 118 -1.40 33.16 -5.90
N ALA A 119 -1.34 33.63 -4.65
CA ALA A 119 -2.51 34.18 -3.95
C ALA A 119 -3.04 35.46 -4.62
N GLN A 120 -2.13 36.34 -5.07
CA GLN A 120 -2.50 37.54 -5.83
C GLN A 120 -3.15 37.19 -7.17
N ALA A 121 -2.58 36.23 -7.92
CA ALA A 121 -3.15 35.76 -9.18
C ALA A 121 -4.54 35.14 -9.01
N ALA A 122 -4.75 34.39 -7.92
CA ALA A 122 -6.04 33.80 -7.58
C ALA A 122 -7.07 34.81 -7.05
N ARG A 123 -6.66 36.04 -6.68
CA ARG A 123 -7.48 37.07 -6.02
C ARG A 123 -8.21 36.58 -4.77
N ARG A 124 -7.70 35.53 -4.11
CA ARG A 124 -8.22 34.95 -2.88
C ARG A 124 -7.09 34.31 -2.08
N PRO A 125 -7.23 34.14 -0.76
CA PRO A 125 -6.29 33.31 0.00
C PRO A 125 -6.26 31.88 -0.60
N LEU A 126 -5.04 31.36 -0.76
CA LEU A 126 -4.84 29.98 -1.17
C LEU A 126 -5.25 29.06 -0.03
N ASN A 127 -5.86 27.93 -0.36
CA ASN A 127 -6.07 26.90 0.65
C ASN A 127 -4.73 26.19 0.98
N SER A 128 -4.69 25.43 2.07
CA SER A 128 -3.47 24.77 2.55
C SER A 128 -2.87 23.74 1.57
N PHE A 129 -3.63 23.30 0.57
CA PHE A 129 -3.17 22.38 -0.47
C PHE A 129 -2.56 23.13 -1.67
N GLU A 130 -3.22 24.19 -2.13
CA GLU A 130 -2.73 25.07 -3.19
C GLU A 130 -1.41 25.72 -2.77
N GLU A 131 -1.35 26.19 -1.52
CA GLU A 131 -0.12 26.73 -0.95
C GLU A 131 1.01 25.69 -0.94
N ARG A 132 0.73 24.46 -0.50
CA ARG A 132 1.71 23.35 -0.52
C ARG A 132 2.20 23.04 -1.93
N ARG A 133 1.30 23.05 -2.93
CA ARG A 133 1.66 22.82 -4.34
C ARG A 133 2.57 23.92 -4.89
N VAL A 134 2.23 25.19 -4.64
CA VAL A 134 3.02 26.35 -5.09
C VAL A 134 4.41 26.32 -4.47
N ARG A 135 4.53 25.99 -3.18
CA ARG A 135 5.84 25.82 -2.53
C ARG A 135 6.64 24.68 -3.16
N ARG A 136 6.02 23.54 -3.47
CA ARG A 136 6.70 22.42 -4.15
C ARG A 136 7.21 22.81 -5.55
N GLN A 137 6.40 23.55 -6.31
CA GLN A 137 6.77 24.02 -7.63
C GLN A 137 7.93 25.03 -7.56
N ALA A 138 7.86 26.00 -6.64
CA ALA A 138 8.92 26.97 -6.41
C ALA A 138 10.26 26.30 -6.02
N ARG A 139 10.23 25.24 -5.18
CA ARG A 139 11.42 24.43 -4.88
C ARG A 139 12.00 23.79 -6.12
N SER A 140 11.16 23.19 -6.96
CA SER A 140 11.61 22.52 -8.18
C SER A 140 12.28 23.49 -9.17
N GLU A 141 11.70 24.68 -9.33
CA GLU A 141 12.21 25.75 -10.19
C GLU A 141 13.52 26.34 -9.64
N TYR A 142 13.61 26.56 -8.32
CA TYR A 142 14.84 27.03 -7.68
C TYR A 142 15.99 26.02 -7.81
N SER A 143 15.69 24.73 -7.74
CA SER A 143 16.66 23.69 -8.02
C SER A 143 16.97 23.51 -9.52
N GLY A 144 16.27 24.20 -10.43
CA GLY A 144 16.48 24.03 -11.88
C GLY A 144 16.26 22.59 -12.38
N GLY A 145 15.43 21.81 -11.68
CA GLY A 145 15.30 20.35 -11.89
C GLY A 145 16.54 19.53 -11.51
N VAL A 146 17.66 20.16 -11.14
CA VAL A 146 18.86 19.52 -10.62
C VAL A 146 18.81 19.63 -9.11
N HIS A 147 18.50 18.51 -8.46
CA HIS A 147 18.44 18.40 -7.00
C HIS A 147 19.60 19.16 -6.33
N LEU A 148 19.27 20.27 -5.66
CA LEU A 148 20.22 21.07 -4.90
C LEU A 148 20.82 20.19 -3.79
N GLY A 149 22.02 19.67 -4.05
CA GLY A 149 23.04 19.44 -3.04
C GLY A 149 22.90 18.25 -2.10
N GLN A 150 21.83 17.46 -2.13
CA GLN A 150 21.93 16.07 -1.67
C GLN A 150 22.41 15.25 -2.86
N GLN A 151 23.72 15.01 -2.94
CA GLN A 151 24.21 13.80 -3.59
C GLN A 151 23.34 12.67 -3.05
N ASP A 152 22.60 11.99 -3.94
CA ASP A 152 21.83 10.78 -3.65
C ASP A 152 22.82 9.71 -3.17
N ASP A 153 23.28 9.85 -1.94
CA ASP A 153 24.27 9.00 -1.33
C ASP A 153 23.51 7.79 -0.82
N TRP A 154 23.26 6.84 -1.73
CA TRP A 154 22.58 5.55 -1.49
C TRP A 154 23.14 4.78 -0.29
N SER A 155 24.33 5.17 0.17
CA SER A 155 25.02 4.62 1.33
C SER A 155 24.50 5.14 2.68
N LYS A 156 23.77 6.27 2.72
CA LYS A 156 23.29 6.87 3.98
C LYS A 156 21.94 6.29 4.38
N PRO A 157 21.83 5.67 5.56
CA PRO A 157 20.56 5.13 6.03
C PRO A 157 19.56 6.26 6.30
N LEU A 158 18.30 6.01 5.95
CA LEU A 158 17.18 6.88 6.33
C LEU A 158 17.12 7.05 7.84
N LYS A 159 16.62 8.20 8.30
CA LYS A 159 16.30 8.38 9.72
C LYS A 159 15.32 7.26 10.15
N PRO A 160 15.52 6.64 11.32
CA PRO A 160 14.74 5.48 11.74
C PRO A 160 13.23 5.76 11.75
N GLU A 161 12.83 6.95 12.19
CA GLU A 161 11.42 7.38 12.23
C GLU A 161 10.76 7.45 10.85
N VAL A 162 11.47 7.98 9.84
CA VAL A 162 10.99 8.05 8.46
C VAL A 162 10.95 6.66 7.84
N LYS A 163 11.95 5.83 8.16
CA LYS A 163 12.02 4.46 7.70
C LYS A 163 10.84 3.63 8.22
N ASP A 164 10.53 3.73 9.51
CA ASP A 164 9.42 2.96 10.10
C ASP A 164 8.07 3.34 9.47
N GLN A 165 7.83 4.65 9.27
CA GLN A 165 6.61 5.12 8.58
C GLN A 165 6.55 4.69 7.11
N LEU A 166 7.69 4.71 6.41
CA LEU A 166 7.77 4.27 5.03
C LEU A 166 7.54 2.75 4.93
N ASP A 167 8.13 1.96 5.81
CA ASP A 167 7.95 0.52 5.89
C ASP A 167 6.47 0.18 6.18
N ASP A 168 5.81 0.93 7.06
CA ASP A 168 4.37 0.76 7.32
C ASP A 168 3.49 1.16 6.13
N ALA A 169 3.84 2.22 5.39
CA ALA A 169 3.13 2.59 4.17
C ALA A 169 3.31 1.54 3.05
N VAL A 170 4.52 0.98 2.91
CA VAL A 170 4.79 -0.12 1.98
C VAL A 170 4.06 -1.40 2.39
N ARG A 171 4.02 -1.72 3.70
CA ARG A 171 3.22 -2.82 4.24
C ARG A 171 1.74 -2.65 3.95
N PHE A 172 1.22 -1.42 4.05
CA PHE A 172 -0.17 -1.16 3.72
C PHE A 172 -0.48 -1.57 2.28
N PHE A 173 0.27 -1.06 1.30
CA PHE A 173 0.04 -1.40 -0.11
C PHE A 173 0.33 -2.88 -0.42
N SER A 174 1.32 -3.52 0.21
CA SER A 174 1.65 -4.94 -0.07
C SER A 174 0.70 -5.93 0.60
N GLN A 175 0.45 -5.77 1.90
CA GLN A 175 -0.30 -6.74 2.71
C GLN A 175 -1.80 -6.48 2.67
N THR A 176 -2.22 -5.22 2.62
CA THR A 176 -3.64 -4.86 2.69
C THR A 176 -4.32 -4.82 1.33
N MET A 177 -3.58 -4.46 0.27
CA MET A 177 -4.15 -4.30 -1.07
C MET A 177 -3.61 -5.31 -2.08
N PHE A 178 -2.29 -5.35 -2.31
CA PHE A 178 -1.68 -6.19 -3.34
C PHE A 178 -1.97 -7.69 -3.14
N THR A 179 -1.71 -8.23 -1.94
CA THR A 179 -1.85 -9.67 -1.71
C THR A 179 -3.31 -10.13 -1.82
N PRO A 180 -4.29 -9.47 -1.17
CA PRO A 180 -5.69 -9.81 -1.35
C PRO A 180 -6.18 -9.63 -2.79
N ALA A 181 -5.76 -8.56 -3.48
CA ALA A 181 -6.11 -8.34 -4.89
C ALA A 181 -5.62 -9.48 -5.78
N ALA A 182 -4.37 -9.89 -5.63
CA ALA A 182 -3.79 -11.00 -6.39
C ALA A 182 -4.52 -12.33 -6.12
N LEU A 183 -4.93 -12.59 -4.88
CA LEU A 183 -5.72 -13.77 -4.52
C LEU A 183 -7.13 -13.75 -5.12
N ILE A 184 -7.82 -12.61 -5.07
CA ILE A 184 -9.16 -12.46 -5.66
C ILE A 184 -9.08 -12.56 -7.18
N GLY A 185 -8.12 -11.88 -7.81
CA GLY A 185 -7.91 -11.92 -9.26
C GLY A 185 -7.59 -13.33 -9.76
N SER A 186 -6.73 -14.07 -9.05
CA SER A 186 -6.42 -15.47 -9.39
C SER A 186 -7.60 -16.42 -9.17
N ALA A 187 -8.38 -16.22 -8.09
CA ALA A 187 -9.61 -16.97 -7.87
C ALA A 187 -10.66 -16.68 -8.97
N ALA A 188 -10.79 -15.43 -9.41
CA ALA A 188 -11.68 -15.03 -10.49
C ALA A 188 -11.29 -15.64 -11.83
N LEU A 189 -9.98 -15.71 -12.13
CA LEU A 189 -9.45 -16.47 -13.28
C LEU A 189 -9.88 -17.94 -13.21
N GLY A 190 -9.72 -18.59 -12.06
CA GLY A 190 -10.17 -19.97 -11.86
C GLY A 190 -11.67 -20.13 -12.09
N LEU A 191 -12.49 -19.22 -11.57
CA LEU A 191 -13.94 -19.21 -11.80
C LEU A 191 -14.26 -19.13 -13.30
N LEU A 192 -13.66 -18.17 -14.02
CA LEU A 192 -13.96 -17.91 -15.43
C LEU A 192 -13.80 -19.14 -16.33
N PHE A 193 -12.82 -19.99 -16.06
CA PHE A 193 -12.57 -21.21 -16.84
C PHE A 193 -13.27 -22.47 -16.30
N LEU A 194 -13.71 -22.47 -15.05
CA LEU A 194 -14.51 -23.56 -14.49
C LEU A 194 -15.98 -23.36 -14.88
N GLN A 195 -16.42 -23.98 -15.97
CA GLN A 195 -17.84 -24.02 -16.31
C GLN A 195 -18.64 -24.66 -15.16
N PRO A 196 -19.86 -24.18 -14.84
CA PRO A 196 -20.75 -24.88 -13.93
C PRO A 196 -20.95 -26.31 -14.44
N ALA A 197 -20.78 -27.32 -13.60
CA ALA A 197 -20.86 -28.74 -14.01
C ALA A 197 -22.14 -29.08 -14.79
N LYS A 198 -23.23 -28.34 -14.56
CA LYS A 198 -24.52 -28.47 -15.26
C LYS A 198 -24.45 -28.15 -16.76
N PHE A 199 -23.47 -27.38 -17.23
CA PHE A 199 -23.26 -27.09 -18.66
C PHE A 199 -22.86 -28.35 -19.46
N ALA A 200 -22.20 -29.32 -18.82
CA ALA A 200 -21.82 -30.58 -19.46
C ALA A 200 -23.01 -31.54 -19.68
N PHE A 201 -24.14 -31.30 -19.00
CA PHE A 201 -25.32 -32.18 -19.01
C PHE A 201 -26.53 -31.58 -19.71
N CYS A 202 -26.50 -30.29 -20.10
CA CYS A 202 -27.57 -29.68 -20.87
C CYS A 202 -27.48 -30.13 -22.34
N ASN A 203 -28.52 -30.81 -22.82
CA ASN A 203 -28.64 -31.14 -24.24
C ASN A 203 -28.80 -29.83 -25.04
N PRO A 204 -28.01 -29.57 -26.11
CA PRO A 204 -28.10 -28.34 -26.90
C PRO A 204 -29.45 -28.15 -27.62
N ARG A 205 -30.34 -29.16 -27.59
CA ARG A 205 -31.69 -29.11 -28.14
C ARG A 205 -32.74 -28.56 -27.15
N ASP A 206 -32.47 -28.61 -25.85
CA ASP A 206 -33.32 -27.99 -24.85
C ASP A 206 -32.85 -26.54 -24.72
N GLN A 207 -33.61 -25.59 -25.28
CA GLN A 207 -33.24 -24.18 -25.27
C GLN A 207 -32.86 -23.76 -23.84
N PRO A 208 -31.65 -23.21 -23.61
CA PRO A 208 -31.32 -22.73 -22.28
C PRO A 208 -32.25 -21.56 -21.97
N TYR A 209 -33.05 -21.70 -20.92
CA TYR A 209 -34.02 -20.71 -20.45
C TYR A 209 -33.36 -19.32 -20.38
N SER A 210 -34.06 -18.30 -20.88
CA SER A 210 -33.56 -16.92 -21.02
C SER A 210 -32.89 -16.37 -19.76
N ILE A 211 -33.43 -16.70 -18.58
CA ILE A 211 -32.88 -16.26 -17.28
C ILE A 211 -31.54 -16.94 -16.96
N PHE A 212 -31.37 -18.21 -17.29
CA PHE A 212 -30.09 -18.92 -17.09
C PHE A 212 -28.98 -18.30 -17.96
N GLN A 213 -29.27 -18.06 -19.25
CA GLN A 213 -28.30 -17.44 -20.16
C GLN A 213 -27.91 -16.04 -19.67
N PHE A 214 -28.89 -15.26 -19.22
CA PHE A 214 -28.67 -13.95 -18.62
C PHE A 214 -27.72 -14.02 -17.42
N LEU A 215 -28.02 -14.87 -16.44
CA LEU A 215 -27.19 -15.03 -15.24
C LEU A 215 -25.78 -15.51 -15.57
N TYR A 216 -25.63 -16.43 -16.54
CA TYR A 216 -24.33 -16.90 -16.98
C TYR A 216 -23.51 -15.79 -17.66
N ARG A 217 -24.12 -14.96 -18.51
CA ARG A 217 -23.44 -13.83 -19.16
C ARG A 217 -23.04 -12.77 -18.13
N VAL A 218 -23.94 -12.42 -17.21
CA VAL A 218 -23.65 -11.52 -16.09
C VAL A 218 -22.48 -12.05 -15.27
N TYR A 219 -22.48 -13.35 -14.96
CA TYR A 219 -21.37 -14.02 -14.28
C TYR A 219 -20.03 -13.84 -15.02
N VAL A 220 -19.97 -14.13 -16.32
CA VAL A 220 -18.73 -14.00 -17.12
C VAL A 220 -18.24 -12.56 -17.14
N ILE A 221 -19.14 -11.60 -17.33
CA ILE A 221 -18.81 -10.17 -17.34
C ILE A 221 -18.24 -9.75 -15.99
N LEU A 222 -18.90 -10.10 -14.89
CA LEU A 222 -18.45 -9.75 -13.53
C LEU A 222 -17.13 -10.42 -13.17
N ALA A 223 -16.91 -11.67 -13.57
CA ALA A 223 -15.64 -12.36 -13.37
C ALA A 223 -14.50 -11.70 -14.17
N ALA A 224 -14.74 -11.34 -15.44
CA ALA A 224 -13.77 -10.61 -16.25
C ALA A 224 -13.47 -9.22 -15.68
N SER A 225 -14.49 -8.48 -15.25
CA SER A 225 -14.33 -7.19 -14.57
C SER A 225 -13.51 -7.31 -13.29
N THR A 226 -13.73 -8.37 -12.49
CA THR A 226 -12.93 -8.65 -11.29
C THR A 226 -11.45 -8.77 -11.65
N ILE A 227 -11.12 -9.59 -12.66
CA ILE A 227 -9.73 -9.79 -13.08
C ILE A 227 -9.08 -8.46 -13.48
N CYS A 228 -9.78 -7.66 -14.30
CA CYS A 228 -9.26 -6.36 -14.74
C CYS A 228 -9.02 -5.40 -13.57
N LEU A 229 -9.99 -5.28 -12.67
CA LEU A 229 -9.92 -4.36 -11.53
C LEU A 229 -8.83 -4.79 -10.54
N GLU A 230 -8.73 -6.07 -10.22
CA GLU A 230 -7.69 -6.55 -9.30
C GLU A 230 -6.29 -6.48 -9.93
N LEU A 231 -6.16 -6.69 -11.24
CA LEU A 231 -4.90 -6.47 -11.94
C LEU A 231 -4.48 -5.00 -11.91
N THR A 232 -5.44 -4.07 -12.09
CA THR A 232 -5.18 -2.63 -11.92
C THR A 232 -4.71 -2.33 -10.50
N THR A 233 -5.36 -2.88 -9.47
CA THR A 233 -4.91 -2.74 -8.08
C THR A 233 -3.46 -3.24 -7.91
N VAL A 234 -3.12 -4.43 -8.42
CA VAL A 234 -1.78 -5.01 -8.32
C VAL A 234 -0.72 -4.14 -9.01
N LEU A 235 -1.02 -3.60 -10.19
CA LEU A 235 -0.10 -2.75 -10.93
C LEU A 235 0.11 -1.39 -10.24
N GLU A 236 -0.98 -0.74 -9.81
CA GLU A 236 -0.91 0.56 -9.15
C GLU A 236 -0.29 0.47 -7.76
N THR A 237 -0.54 -0.61 -7.01
CA THR A 237 0.16 -0.84 -5.73
C THR A 237 1.67 -1.05 -5.93
N SER A 238 2.07 -1.71 -7.02
CA SER A 238 3.50 -1.85 -7.38
C SER A 238 4.13 -0.51 -7.75
N ASN A 239 3.42 0.32 -8.51
CA ASN A 239 3.85 1.68 -8.85
C ASN A 239 3.95 2.57 -7.60
N ALA A 240 2.95 2.50 -6.72
CA ALA A 240 2.91 3.16 -5.43
C ALA A 240 4.12 2.76 -4.55
N HIS A 241 4.53 1.49 -4.53
CA HIS A 241 5.75 1.08 -3.82
C HIS A 241 7.00 1.76 -4.36
N VAL A 242 7.18 1.79 -5.68
CA VAL A 242 8.35 2.44 -6.29
C VAL A 242 8.38 3.92 -5.94
N GLN A 243 7.25 4.61 -6.10
CA GLN A 243 7.14 6.04 -5.78
C GLN A 243 7.37 6.34 -4.30
N LEU A 244 6.84 5.51 -3.38
CA LEU A 244 7.13 5.65 -1.95
C LEU A 244 8.62 5.50 -1.65
N LEU A 245 9.27 4.51 -2.24
CA LEU A 245 10.72 4.32 -2.06
C LEU A 245 11.53 5.48 -2.62
N GLU A 246 11.14 6.05 -3.75
CA GLU A 246 11.75 7.25 -4.33
C GLU A 246 11.54 8.50 -3.45
N LEU A 247 10.32 8.70 -2.92
CA LEU A 247 10.01 9.76 -1.96
C LEU A 247 10.82 9.61 -0.66
N GLY A 248 10.99 8.35 -0.22
CA GLY A 248 11.93 7.89 0.81
C GLY A 248 13.31 8.48 0.61
N ARG A 249 13.86 8.19 -0.56
CA ARG A 249 15.25 8.47 -0.94
C ARG A 249 15.57 9.94 -1.08
N HIS A 250 14.66 10.74 -1.64
CA HIS A 250 14.93 12.16 -1.87
C HIS A 250 14.88 13.02 -0.59
N GLY A 251 14.67 12.42 0.59
CA GLY A 251 14.59 13.16 1.86
C GLY A 251 13.42 14.15 1.91
N ARG A 252 12.47 14.05 0.98
CA ARG A 252 11.34 14.97 0.79
C ARG A 252 10.11 14.57 1.61
N LEU A 253 10.16 13.42 2.30
CA LEU A 253 9.11 13.02 3.24
C LEU A 253 9.24 13.86 4.50
N ALA A 254 8.30 14.79 4.67
CA ALA A 254 8.02 15.31 5.99
C ALA A 254 7.44 14.16 6.84
N LEU A 255 7.88 14.05 8.09
CA LEU A 255 7.23 13.16 9.05
C LEU A 255 5.77 13.61 9.18
N GLU A 256 4.85 12.74 8.78
CA GLU A 256 3.42 12.92 9.00
C GLU A 256 3.04 12.15 10.28
N PRO A 257 1.93 12.48 10.96
CA PRO A 257 1.58 11.81 12.22
C PRO A 257 1.26 10.32 12.04
N THR A 258 0.82 9.90 10.86
CA THR A 258 0.57 8.49 10.53
C THR A 258 1.08 8.12 9.13
N ALA A 259 1.35 6.83 8.90
CA ALA A 259 1.67 6.30 7.57
C ALA A 259 0.51 6.50 6.57
N MET A 260 -0.73 6.55 7.06
CA MET A 260 -1.89 6.84 6.21
C MET A 260 -1.87 8.30 5.75
N ASP A 261 -1.58 9.24 6.64
CA ASP A 261 -1.44 10.66 6.27
C ASP A 261 -0.31 10.87 5.26
N LEU A 262 0.77 10.10 5.38
CA LEU A 262 1.88 10.07 4.42
C LEU A 262 1.43 9.66 3.02
N ILE A 263 0.66 8.57 2.92
CA ILE A 263 0.08 8.06 1.68
C ILE A 263 -0.87 9.10 1.09
N MET A 264 -1.79 9.64 1.91
CA MET A 264 -2.79 10.61 1.45
C MET A 264 -2.17 11.94 1.01
N ALA A 265 -1.05 12.37 1.62
CA ALA A 265 -0.39 13.62 1.28
C ALA A 265 0.47 13.55 0.02
N ASN A 266 0.99 12.36 -0.33
CA ASN A 266 1.97 12.21 -1.40
C ASN A 266 1.52 11.31 -2.55
N MET A 267 0.61 10.38 -2.29
CA MET A 267 0.11 9.39 -3.25
C MET A 267 -1.42 9.24 -3.17
N GLU A 268 -2.09 10.38 -3.01
CA GLU A 268 -3.55 10.49 -2.94
C GLU A 268 -4.23 9.77 -4.12
N PHE A 269 -3.66 9.91 -5.32
CA PHE A 269 -4.22 9.38 -6.56
C PHE A 269 -4.10 7.86 -6.60
N GLU A 270 -2.89 7.33 -6.38
CA GLU A 270 -2.59 5.91 -6.38
C GLU A 270 -3.41 5.19 -5.32
N TYR A 271 -3.52 5.77 -4.11
CA TYR A 271 -4.37 5.23 -3.05
C TYR A 271 -5.84 5.15 -3.47
N LEU A 272 -6.38 6.20 -4.09
CA LEU A 272 -7.78 6.22 -4.50
C LEU A 272 -8.03 5.22 -5.62
N VAL A 273 -7.14 5.13 -6.61
CA VAL A 273 -7.26 4.15 -7.70
C VAL A 273 -7.20 2.73 -7.17
N CYS A 274 -6.22 2.42 -6.31
CA CYS A 274 -6.10 1.10 -5.69
C CYS A 274 -7.34 0.75 -4.87
N SER A 275 -7.85 1.70 -4.08
CA SER A 275 -9.04 1.48 -3.25
C SER A 275 -10.28 1.24 -4.10
N LEU A 276 -10.55 2.09 -5.09
CA LEU A 276 -11.72 1.95 -5.96
C LEU A 276 -11.66 0.66 -6.78
N SER A 277 -10.48 0.30 -7.29
CA SER A 277 -10.28 -0.90 -8.09
C SER A 277 -10.43 -2.16 -7.23
N PHE A 278 -9.82 -2.19 -6.05
CA PHE A 278 -9.93 -3.31 -5.11
C PHE A 278 -11.37 -3.53 -4.64
N PHE A 279 -12.05 -2.48 -4.17
CA PHE A 279 -13.44 -2.63 -3.70
C PHE A 279 -14.39 -2.93 -4.85
N GLY A 280 -14.19 -2.32 -6.02
CA GLY A 280 -14.95 -2.65 -7.22
C GLY A 280 -14.76 -4.11 -7.64
N GLY A 281 -13.53 -4.59 -7.64
CA GLY A 281 -13.17 -5.98 -7.94
C GLY A 281 -13.81 -6.95 -6.95
N LEU A 282 -13.74 -6.67 -5.65
CA LEU A 282 -14.39 -7.46 -4.61
C LEU A 282 -15.91 -7.55 -4.78
N VAL A 283 -16.58 -6.42 -5.06
CA VAL A 283 -18.03 -6.39 -5.32
C VAL A 283 -18.37 -7.23 -6.56
N CYS A 284 -17.61 -7.08 -7.65
CA CYS A 284 -17.78 -7.87 -8.86
C CYS A 284 -17.57 -9.37 -8.59
N PHE A 285 -16.56 -9.74 -7.80
CA PHE A 285 -16.23 -11.12 -7.48
C PHE A 285 -17.33 -11.82 -6.69
N ILE A 286 -17.83 -11.17 -5.63
CA ILE A 286 -18.91 -11.72 -4.80
C ILE A 286 -20.18 -11.83 -5.64
N SER A 287 -20.48 -10.83 -6.47
CA SER A 287 -21.66 -10.84 -7.35
C SER A 287 -21.56 -11.94 -8.41
N ALA A 288 -20.38 -12.15 -9.02
CA ALA A 288 -20.15 -13.24 -9.97
C ALA A 288 -20.36 -14.60 -9.30
N THR A 289 -19.78 -14.77 -8.11
CA THR A 289 -19.91 -16.01 -7.34
C THR A 289 -21.37 -16.27 -6.95
N LEU A 290 -22.14 -15.22 -6.63
CA LEU A 290 -23.57 -15.32 -6.35
C LEU A 290 -24.36 -15.78 -7.58
N CYS A 291 -24.12 -15.18 -8.75
CA CYS A 291 -24.71 -15.64 -10.01
C CYS A 291 -24.39 -17.12 -10.26
N ARG A 292 -23.15 -17.54 -10.00
CA ARG A 292 -22.73 -18.94 -10.13
C ARG A 292 -23.45 -19.87 -9.15
N VAL A 293 -23.64 -19.47 -7.89
CA VAL A 293 -24.40 -20.24 -6.88
C VAL A 293 -25.85 -20.39 -7.32
N ILE A 294 -26.50 -19.31 -7.77
CA ILE A 294 -27.89 -19.34 -8.27
C ILE A 294 -28.00 -20.28 -9.48
N VAL A 295 -27.05 -20.20 -10.42
CA VAL A 295 -27.00 -21.08 -11.60
C VAL A 295 -26.77 -22.55 -11.20
N ALA A 296 -25.89 -22.81 -10.23
CA ALA A 296 -25.52 -24.15 -9.82
C ALA A 296 -26.58 -24.84 -8.97
N PHE A 297 -27.27 -24.13 -8.06
CA PHE A 297 -28.21 -24.73 -7.10
C PHE A 297 -29.67 -24.37 -7.33
N GLY A 298 -29.95 -23.24 -7.99
CA GLY A 298 -31.32 -22.74 -8.24
C GLY A 298 -32.02 -23.37 -9.45
N TYR A 299 -31.26 -23.95 -10.38
CA TYR A 299 -31.80 -24.55 -11.60
C TYR A 299 -31.56 -26.06 -11.63
N ASP A 300 -32.58 -26.83 -12.03
CA ASP A 300 -32.47 -28.27 -12.27
C ASP A 300 -31.78 -28.58 -13.62
N HIS A 301 -31.44 -29.85 -13.88
CA HIS A 301 -30.88 -30.32 -15.17
C HIS A 301 -31.78 -29.99 -16.37
N SER A 302 -33.09 -29.89 -16.15
CA SER A 302 -34.06 -29.45 -17.17
C SER A 302 -34.17 -27.93 -17.30
N GLY A 303 -33.30 -27.15 -16.65
CA GLY A 303 -33.25 -25.68 -16.74
C GLY A 303 -34.45 -24.95 -16.11
N ARG A 304 -35.38 -25.66 -15.50
CA ARG A 304 -36.46 -25.07 -14.71
C ARG A 304 -35.89 -24.55 -13.39
N PHE A 305 -36.43 -23.44 -12.91
CA PHE A 305 -36.16 -22.94 -11.58
C PHE A 305 -36.87 -23.85 -10.57
N PHE A 306 -36.25 -25.01 -10.33
CA PHE A 306 -36.63 -25.96 -9.31
C PHE A 306 -35.37 -26.17 -8.49
N PRO A 307 -35.16 -25.37 -7.44
CA PRO A 307 -33.97 -25.51 -6.64
C PRO A 307 -33.97 -26.93 -6.05
N GLN A 308 -32.96 -27.73 -6.40
CA GLN A 308 -32.78 -29.04 -5.78
C GLN A 308 -32.49 -28.88 -4.28
N GLU A 309 -31.85 -27.77 -3.91
CA GLU A 309 -31.52 -27.38 -2.53
C GLU A 309 -31.78 -25.87 -2.31
N PRO A 310 -33.06 -25.44 -2.21
CA PRO A 310 -33.40 -24.02 -2.06
C PRO A 310 -32.82 -23.41 -0.81
N GLU A 311 -32.79 -24.20 0.27
CA GLU A 311 -32.28 -23.80 1.57
C GLU A 311 -30.78 -23.51 1.49
N LEU A 312 -30.00 -24.36 0.80
CA LEU A 312 -28.56 -24.13 0.63
C LEU A 312 -28.29 -22.92 -0.27
N CYS A 313 -29.01 -22.80 -1.39
CA CYS A 313 -28.87 -21.67 -2.29
C CYS A 313 -29.17 -20.35 -1.57
N LEU A 314 -30.25 -20.29 -0.79
CA LEU A 314 -30.66 -19.10 -0.04
C LEU A 314 -29.70 -18.79 1.12
N ALA A 315 -29.25 -19.82 1.85
CA ALA A 315 -28.29 -19.66 2.93
C ALA A 315 -26.94 -19.12 2.43
N VAL A 316 -26.36 -19.73 1.39
CA VAL A 316 -25.08 -19.29 0.81
C VAL A 316 -25.21 -17.89 0.22
N SER A 317 -26.29 -17.62 -0.52
CA SER A 317 -26.57 -16.29 -1.07
C SER A 317 -26.69 -15.23 0.02
N GLY A 318 -27.42 -15.55 1.10
CA GLY A 318 -27.57 -14.67 2.26
C GLY A 318 -26.25 -14.41 2.99
N MET A 319 -25.41 -15.43 3.16
CA MET A 319 -24.07 -15.29 3.74
C MET A 319 -23.17 -14.40 2.88
N MET A 320 -23.19 -14.56 1.56
CA MET A 320 -22.40 -13.74 0.65
C MET A 320 -22.88 -12.29 0.61
N LEU A 321 -24.19 -12.07 0.54
CA LEU A 321 -24.78 -10.73 0.52
C LEU A 321 -24.55 -10.01 1.86
N SER A 322 -24.76 -10.68 2.98
CA SER A 322 -24.49 -10.10 4.31
C SER A 322 -23.01 -9.75 4.50
N SER A 323 -22.10 -10.62 4.02
CA SER A 323 -20.67 -10.32 4.01
C SER A 323 -20.36 -9.08 3.17
N LEU A 324 -20.91 -8.99 1.95
CA LEU A 324 -20.74 -7.83 1.08
C LEU A 324 -21.25 -6.54 1.74
N LEU A 325 -22.46 -6.57 2.31
CA LEU A 325 -23.04 -5.41 3.01
C LEU A 325 -22.22 -5.02 4.25
N SER A 326 -21.69 -6.00 4.99
CA SER A 326 -20.81 -5.75 6.13
C SER A 326 -19.50 -5.10 5.69
N TRP A 327 -18.88 -5.58 4.61
CA TRP A 327 -17.70 -4.97 4.02
C TRP A 327 -17.98 -3.54 3.53
N LEU A 328 -19.06 -3.33 2.79
CA LEU A 328 -19.48 -1.99 2.35
C LEU A 328 -19.71 -1.07 3.55
N HIS A 329 -20.29 -1.58 4.64
CA HIS A 329 -20.46 -0.81 5.87
C HIS A 329 -19.12 -0.44 6.50
N LEU A 330 -18.19 -1.39 6.67
CA LEU A 330 -16.86 -1.13 7.22
C LEU A 330 -16.05 -0.14 6.38
N VAL A 331 -16.14 -0.27 5.05
CA VAL A 331 -15.54 0.67 4.10
C VAL A 331 -16.19 2.03 4.24
N ASN A 332 -17.52 2.10 4.30
CA ASN A 332 -18.24 3.35 4.47
C ASN A 332 -17.89 4.04 5.80
N VAL A 333 -17.75 3.30 6.91
CA VAL A 333 -17.31 3.85 8.20
C VAL A 333 -15.92 4.45 8.08
N ARG A 334 -14.95 3.73 7.51
CA ARG A 334 -13.62 4.30 7.26
C ARG A 334 -13.67 5.50 6.31
N VAL A 335 -14.52 5.46 5.29
CA VAL A 335 -14.75 6.56 4.35
C VAL A 335 -15.36 7.78 5.04
N THR A 336 -16.24 7.59 6.04
CA THR A 336 -16.82 8.69 6.82
C THR A 336 -15.83 9.34 7.78
N GLU A 337 -14.78 8.63 8.21
CA GLU A 337 -13.66 9.23 8.95
C GLU A 337 -12.87 10.20 8.06
N PHE A 338 -12.82 9.95 6.75
CA PHE A 338 -12.32 10.91 5.77
C PHE A 338 -13.39 11.95 5.46
N ARG A 339 -13.40 13.03 6.25
CA ARG A 339 -14.32 14.19 6.12
C ARG A 339 -14.42 14.80 4.71
N ASN A 340 -13.52 14.43 3.79
CA ASN A 340 -13.43 14.92 2.41
C ASN A 340 -13.41 13.82 1.32
N PHE A 341 -13.77 12.56 1.58
CA PHE A 341 -13.67 11.50 0.57
C PHE A 341 -14.45 11.78 -0.73
N GLY A 342 -15.69 12.31 -0.62
CA GLY A 342 -16.45 12.72 -1.79
C GLY A 342 -15.76 13.85 -2.58
N SER A 343 -15.15 14.82 -1.88
CA SER A 343 -14.36 15.87 -2.51
C SER A 343 -13.11 15.29 -3.21
N MET A 344 -12.49 14.27 -2.64
CA MET A 344 -11.35 13.56 -3.20
C MET A 344 -11.71 12.81 -4.49
N ILE A 345 -12.83 12.09 -4.49
CA ILE A 345 -13.36 11.44 -5.70
C ILE A 345 -13.66 12.48 -6.79
N CYS A 346 -14.37 13.55 -6.46
CA CYS A 346 -14.65 14.62 -7.41
C CYS A 346 -13.36 15.23 -7.95
N ARG A 347 -12.39 15.50 -7.08
CA ARG A 347 -11.07 16.03 -7.45
C ARG A 347 -10.31 15.07 -8.36
N PHE A 348 -10.36 13.77 -8.09
CA PHE A 348 -9.78 12.74 -8.93
C PHE A 348 -10.35 12.79 -10.34
N PHE A 349 -11.67 12.81 -10.50
CA PHE A 349 -12.30 12.90 -11.81
C PHE A 349 -11.99 14.22 -12.52
N ILE A 350 -11.95 15.34 -11.79
CA ILE A 350 -11.57 16.63 -12.33
C ILE A 350 -10.12 16.61 -12.83
N LEU A 351 -9.20 16.03 -12.07
CA LEU A 351 -7.79 15.90 -12.47
C LEU A 351 -7.61 14.95 -13.64
N LEU A 352 -8.35 13.85 -13.67
CA LEU A 352 -8.36 12.90 -14.78
C LEU A 352 -8.85 13.61 -16.06
N LEU A 353 -9.97 14.33 -15.97
CA LEU A 353 -10.50 15.15 -17.07
C LEU A 353 -9.54 16.24 -17.50
N ALA A 354 -8.85 16.89 -16.56
CA ALA A 354 -7.84 17.90 -16.86
C ALA A 354 -6.64 17.30 -17.61
N ARG A 355 -6.15 16.12 -17.17
CA ARG A 355 -5.08 15.39 -17.86
C ARG A 355 -5.50 14.98 -19.27
N PHE A 356 -6.74 14.52 -19.45
CA PHE A 356 -7.30 14.27 -20.78
C PHE A 356 -7.27 15.55 -21.62
N ARG A 357 -7.87 16.63 -21.12
CA ARG A 357 -7.96 17.91 -21.84
C ARG A 357 -6.59 18.49 -22.20
N ASN A 358 -5.59 18.28 -21.36
CA ASN A 358 -4.22 18.74 -21.60
C ASN A 358 -3.42 17.81 -22.53
N GLY A 359 -3.96 16.67 -22.94
CA GLY A 359 -3.29 15.69 -23.80
C GLY A 359 -2.22 14.85 -23.10
N GLU A 360 -2.11 14.96 -21.77
CA GLU A 360 -1.06 14.31 -20.97
C GLU A 360 -1.26 12.78 -20.86
N VAL A 361 -2.47 12.27 -21.10
CA VAL A 361 -2.80 10.83 -20.99
C VAL A 361 -2.35 10.04 -22.23
N GLY A 362 -1.90 10.71 -23.29
CA GLY A 362 -1.52 10.10 -24.56
C GLY A 362 -2.68 9.36 -25.25
N ILE A 363 -2.44 8.84 -26.46
CA ILE A 363 -3.46 8.15 -27.27
C ILE A 363 -3.98 6.89 -26.57
N ILE A 364 -3.10 6.22 -25.81
CA ILE A 364 -3.42 4.98 -25.10
C ILE A 364 -4.50 5.21 -24.02
N GLY A 365 -4.43 6.33 -23.29
CA GLY A 365 -5.44 6.68 -22.29
C GLY A 365 -6.83 6.90 -22.90
N TYR A 366 -6.89 7.59 -24.05
CA TYR A 366 -8.13 7.77 -24.78
C TYR A 366 -8.71 6.46 -25.30
N ALA A 367 -7.85 5.59 -25.85
CA ALA A 367 -8.26 4.26 -26.30
C ALA A 367 -8.80 3.41 -25.14
N ALA A 368 -8.20 3.48 -23.96
CA ALA A 368 -8.67 2.79 -22.76
C ALA A 368 -10.06 3.27 -22.32
N VAL A 369 -10.32 4.58 -22.31
CA VAL A 369 -11.64 5.12 -21.95
C VAL A 369 -12.70 4.75 -22.99
N ILE A 370 -12.39 4.89 -24.28
CA ILE A 370 -13.32 4.55 -25.36
C ILE A 370 -13.67 3.06 -25.33
N SER A 371 -12.67 2.18 -25.19
CA SER A 371 -12.90 0.74 -25.08
C SER A 371 -13.69 0.35 -23.83
N SER A 372 -13.45 1.02 -22.69
CA SER A 372 -14.23 0.82 -21.47
C SER A 372 -15.69 1.24 -21.65
N LEU A 373 -15.93 2.43 -22.21
CA LEU A 373 -17.29 2.92 -22.48
C LEU A 373 -18.03 2.04 -23.50
N ALA A 374 -17.35 1.62 -24.57
CA ALA A 374 -17.90 0.70 -25.56
C ALA A 374 -18.26 -0.66 -24.93
N SER A 375 -17.41 -1.17 -24.02
CA SER A 375 -17.67 -2.41 -23.30
C SER A 375 -18.88 -2.28 -22.37
N VAL A 376 -18.99 -1.19 -21.61
CA VAL A 376 -20.15 -0.91 -20.75
C VAL A 376 -21.43 -0.77 -21.59
N ALA A 377 -21.38 -0.06 -22.71
CA ALA A 377 -22.52 0.09 -23.61
C ALA A 377 -22.92 -1.26 -24.25
N GLY A 378 -21.94 -2.07 -24.64
CA GLY A 378 -22.15 -3.41 -25.18
C GLY A 378 -22.82 -4.34 -24.16
N VAL A 379 -22.32 -4.36 -22.92
CA VAL A 379 -22.93 -5.10 -21.79
C VAL A 379 -24.35 -4.59 -21.54
N GLY A 380 -24.55 -3.28 -21.43
CA GLY A 380 -25.87 -2.68 -21.21
C GLY A 380 -26.88 -3.07 -22.30
N LYS A 381 -26.45 -3.07 -23.57
CA LYS A 381 -27.29 -3.52 -24.69
C LYS A 381 -27.64 -5.01 -24.60
N ILE A 382 -26.67 -5.87 -24.27
CA ILE A 382 -26.91 -7.32 -24.10
C ILE A 382 -27.93 -7.56 -22.99
N LEU A 383 -27.73 -6.95 -21.82
CA LEU A 383 -28.62 -7.11 -20.67
C LEU A 383 -30.01 -6.55 -20.92
N LEU A 384 -30.12 -5.40 -21.60
CA LEU A 384 -31.40 -4.79 -21.94
C LEU A 384 -32.20 -5.66 -22.92
N ASN A 385 -31.55 -6.18 -23.96
CA ASN A 385 -32.20 -7.05 -24.94
C ASN A 385 -32.73 -8.33 -24.30
N GLU A 386 -31.95 -8.96 -23.41
CA GLU A 386 -32.39 -10.17 -22.71
C GLU A 386 -33.51 -9.89 -21.71
N TYR A 387 -33.45 -8.76 -20.99
CA TYR A 387 -34.54 -8.35 -20.11
C TYR A 387 -35.85 -8.12 -20.87
N LEU A 388 -35.79 -7.48 -22.03
CA LEU A 388 -36.96 -7.28 -22.90
C LEU A 388 -37.52 -8.61 -23.41
N GLN A 389 -36.66 -9.54 -23.84
CA GLN A 389 -37.09 -10.89 -24.25
C GLN A 389 -37.76 -11.68 -23.12
N ILE A 390 -37.21 -11.61 -21.90
CA ILE A 390 -37.82 -12.24 -20.71
C ILE A 390 -39.20 -11.63 -20.44
N ARG A 391 -39.32 -10.31 -20.52
CA ARG A 391 -40.57 -9.59 -20.28
C ARG A 391 -41.65 -9.90 -21.32
N GLU A 392 -41.27 -10.00 -22.59
CA GLU A 392 -42.19 -10.35 -23.68
C GLU A 392 -42.64 -11.81 -23.62
N GLY A 393 -41.71 -12.73 -23.31
CA GLY A 393 -42.03 -14.14 -23.11
C GLY A 393 -42.98 -14.39 -21.93
N SER A 394 -42.85 -13.60 -20.86
CA SER A 394 -43.77 -13.69 -19.70
C SER A 394 -45.19 -13.25 -20.03
N LYS A 395 -45.38 -12.25 -20.91
CA LYS A 395 -46.71 -11.79 -21.33
C LYS A 395 -47.41 -12.77 -22.27
N ALA A 396 -46.66 -13.35 -23.21
CA ALA A 396 -47.20 -14.34 -24.14
C ALA A 396 -47.68 -15.63 -23.44
N GLY A 397 -47.15 -15.93 -22.24
CA GLY A 397 -47.60 -17.05 -21.42
C GLY A 397 -48.88 -16.79 -20.62
N GLU A 398 -49.26 -15.53 -20.37
CA GLU A 398 -50.51 -15.16 -19.68
C GLU A 398 -51.71 -15.12 -20.64
N ASP A 399 -51.47 -14.89 -21.93
CA ASP A 399 -52.49 -14.81 -22.98
C ASP A 399 -52.76 -16.16 -23.70
N GLY A 400 -52.21 -17.27 -23.19
CA GLY A 400 -52.46 -18.63 -23.70
C GLY A 400 -53.76 -19.23 -23.11
N PRO A 401 -54.53 -20.01 -23.90
CA PRO A 401 -55.89 -20.46 -23.56
C PRO A 401 -56.01 -21.40 -22.35
#